data_AF-A0A2T1E7L5-F1
#
_entry.id   AF-A0A2T1E7L5-F1
#
_cell.length_a   1.000
_cell.length_b   1.000
_cell.length_c   1.000
_cell.angle_alpha   90.00
_cell.angle_beta   90.00
_cell.angle_gamma   90.00
#
_symmetry.space_group_name_H-M   'P 1'
#
loop_
_entity.id
_entity.type
_entity.pdbx_description
1 polymer ?
#
loop_
_entity_poly.entity_id
_entity_poly.type
_entity_poly.pdbx_seq_one_letter_code
_entity_poly.pdbx_strand_id
1 'polypeptide(L)'
;MKFNSFFLLIISLATVPSLVNIHPASAGRCLKCGVIGPTGSIHGRGTLPPEVSQKVDALKAQGNFAGAEGALLQFKEQAERTQDLNGQAAAYQALADVYVSMGKSELVPDQLNSAEALFQRSGNSAGFRDVQIQRRQIQLQQIQLQPR
;
A
#
# COMPACT_ATOMS: atom_id res chain seq x y z
N MET A 1 12.40 49.23 -17.01
CA MET A 1 13.82 48.99 -17.36
C MET A 1 14.17 47.56 -16.96
N LYS A 2 14.78 46.81 -17.88
CA LYS A 2 15.12 45.38 -17.80
C LYS A 2 16.44 45.19 -17.03
N PHE A 3 16.52 44.22 -16.12
CA PHE A 3 17.80 43.73 -15.59
C PHE A 3 18.16 42.40 -16.28
N ASN A 4 19.11 42.48 -17.24
CA ASN A 4 19.95 41.37 -17.67
C ASN A 4 20.98 41.13 -16.54
N SER A 5 21.15 39.93 -15.99
CA SER A 5 21.77 38.73 -16.56
C SER A 5 23.27 38.86 -16.84
N PHE A 6 24.00 37.86 -16.32
CA PHE A 6 25.41 37.50 -16.51
C PHE A 6 26.45 38.29 -15.65
N PHE A 7 27.49 37.71 -15.05
CA PHE A 7 28.27 36.50 -15.38
C PHE A 7 28.95 35.94 -14.10
N LEU A 8 28.85 34.62 -13.93
CA LEU A 8 29.81 33.64 -13.39
C LEU A 8 30.85 34.07 -12.32
N LEU A 9 30.75 33.44 -11.14
CA LEU A 9 31.95 33.04 -10.39
C LEU A 9 31.96 31.51 -10.26
N ILE A 10 32.97 30.95 -10.90
CA ILE A 10 33.39 29.55 -10.91
C ILE A 10 33.93 29.19 -9.53
N ILE A 11 33.45 28.08 -8.94
CA ILE A 11 34.21 27.35 -7.93
C ILE A 11 34.31 25.89 -8.38
N SER A 12 35.56 25.50 -8.59
CA SER A 12 36.06 24.21 -9.05
C SER A 12 35.73 23.04 -8.13
N LEU A 13 35.50 21.91 -8.79
CA LEU A 13 35.95 20.54 -8.50
C LEU A 13 36.44 20.22 -7.08
N ALA A 14 35.72 19.30 -6.42
CA ALA A 14 36.33 18.29 -5.57
C ALA A 14 35.76 16.91 -5.92
N THR A 15 36.60 16.14 -6.59
CA THR A 15 36.44 14.74 -6.98
C THR A 15 36.77 13.86 -5.78
N VAL A 16 35.85 12.98 -5.37
CA VAL A 16 36.22 11.75 -4.63
C VAL A 16 35.25 10.62 -4.99
N PRO A 17 35.70 9.56 -5.70
CA PRO A 17 34.99 8.30 -5.80
C PRO A 17 35.59 7.32 -4.78
N SER A 18 34.77 6.84 -3.84
CA SER A 18 35.17 5.73 -2.97
C SER A 18 34.28 4.52 -3.23
N LEU A 19 34.95 3.51 -3.76
CA LEU A 19 34.53 2.17 -4.13
C LEU A 19 34.13 1.30 -2.92
N VAL A 20 33.08 0.48 -3.16
CA VAL A 20 33.05 -0.99 -2.96
C VAL A 20 32.87 -1.59 -1.55
N ASN A 21 31.78 -2.38 -1.47
CA ASN A 21 31.47 -3.59 -0.67
C ASN A 21 31.62 -3.51 0.86
N ILE A 22 30.71 -4.08 1.66
CA ILE A 22 30.59 -5.52 1.89
C ILE A 22 29.18 -5.86 2.40
N HIS A 23 28.56 -6.87 1.80
CA HIS A 23 27.47 -7.67 2.39
C HIS A 23 27.95 -8.41 3.63
N PRO A 24 27.16 -8.48 4.71
CA PRO A 24 27.15 -9.64 5.58
C PRO A 24 25.94 -10.51 5.25
N ALA A 25 26.24 -11.69 4.73
CA ALA A 25 25.36 -12.84 4.83
C ALA A 25 25.17 -13.19 6.32
N SER A 26 23.92 -13.18 6.79
CA SER A 26 23.55 -13.90 8.01
C SER A 26 22.44 -14.89 7.66
N ALA A 27 22.87 -16.12 7.44
CA ALA A 27 22.02 -17.29 7.39
C ALA A 27 21.31 -17.47 8.74
N GLY A 28 19.98 -17.49 8.69
CA GLY A 28 19.11 -17.85 9.80
C GLY A 28 17.86 -18.53 9.25
N ARG A 29 18.03 -19.73 8.69
CA ARG A 29 16.91 -20.59 8.29
C ARG A 29 16.13 -21.01 9.54
N CYS A 30 14.93 -20.47 9.71
CA CYS A 30 13.90 -21.12 10.50
C CYS A 30 12.94 -21.82 9.53
N LEU A 31 13.27 -23.05 9.13
CA LEU A 31 12.44 -23.93 8.30
C LEU A 31 11.46 -24.67 9.21
N LYS A 32 10.33 -24.05 9.55
CA LYS A 32 9.15 -24.82 9.95
C LYS A 32 7.84 -24.05 9.75
N CYS A 33 6.97 -24.70 8.97
CA CYS A 33 5.55 -24.44 8.73
C CYS A 33 5.21 -23.44 7.62
N GLY A 34 4.68 -24.00 6.51
CA GLY A 34 3.99 -23.24 5.46
C GLY A 34 3.98 -24.01 4.15
N VAL A 35 2.92 -24.78 3.90
CA VAL A 35 2.70 -25.61 2.71
C VAL A 35 2.96 -24.82 1.42
N ILE A 36 3.82 -25.36 0.56
CA ILE A 36 4.14 -24.81 -0.76
C ILE A 36 3.02 -25.22 -1.72
N GLY A 37 2.12 -24.30 -2.03
CA GLY A 37 1.21 -24.41 -3.17
C GLY A 37 1.96 -24.08 -4.48
N PRO A 38 1.55 -24.63 -5.63
CA PRO A 38 2.29 -24.50 -6.88
C PRO A 38 1.90 -23.20 -7.61
N THR A 39 2.36 -22.06 -7.11
CA THR A 39 2.70 -20.84 -7.88
C THR A 39 3.24 -19.78 -6.91
N GLY A 40 4.43 -19.26 -7.23
CA GLY A 40 5.24 -18.47 -6.32
C GLY A 40 4.70 -17.06 -6.03
N SER A 41 4.45 -16.78 -4.76
CA SER A 41 4.85 -15.53 -4.10
C SER A 41 4.53 -15.59 -2.62
N ILE A 42 5.55 -15.88 -1.81
CA ILE A 42 5.53 -15.58 -0.37
C ILE A 42 5.87 -14.09 -0.17
N HIS A 43 4.98 -13.19 -0.63
CA HIS A 43 4.96 -11.85 -0.05
C HIS A 43 4.28 -11.97 1.31
N GLY A 44 5.11 -12.24 2.33
CA GLY A 44 4.75 -12.57 3.71
C GLY A 44 4.09 -11.45 4.53
N ARG A 45 3.37 -10.55 3.88
CA ARG A 45 2.52 -9.54 4.49
C ARG A 45 1.58 -9.11 3.37
N GLY A 46 0.27 -9.31 3.54
CA GLY A 46 -0.72 -8.83 2.58
C GLY A 46 -0.78 -7.31 2.58
N THR A 47 0.23 -6.72 1.97
CA THR A 47 0.47 -5.29 1.86
C THR A 47 0.55 -4.95 0.39
N LEU A 48 0.05 -3.78 0.01
CA LEU A 48 0.24 -3.23 -1.33
C LEU A 48 1.75 -3.20 -1.66
N PRO A 49 2.14 -3.55 -2.90
CA PRO A 49 3.51 -3.33 -3.35
C PRO A 49 3.92 -1.86 -3.13
N PRO A 50 5.19 -1.58 -2.79
CA PRO A 50 5.65 -0.22 -2.52
C PRO A 50 5.31 0.77 -3.63
N GLU A 51 5.37 0.33 -4.89
CA GLU A 51 5.08 1.15 -6.06
C GLU A 51 3.60 1.58 -6.09
N VAL A 52 2.69 0.67 -5.73
CA VAL A 52 1.25 0.95 -5.68
C VAL A 52 0.93 1.84 -4.49
N SER A 53 1.48 1.54 -3.30
CA SER A 53 1.26 2.36 -2.10
C SER A 53 1.74 3.79 -2.32
N GLN A 54 2.97 3.98 -2.80
CA GLN A 54 3.54 5.31 -3.06
C GLN A 54 2.70 6.11 -4.05
N LYS A 55 2.22 5.46 -5.12
CA LYS A 55 1.34 6.10 -6.10
C LYS A 55 0.01 6.51 -5.47
N VAL A 56 -0.62 5.61 -4.71
CA VAL A 56 -1.90 5.87 -4.02
C VAL A 56 -1.75 7.00 -3.02
N ASP A 57 -0.69 7.00 -2.22
CA ASP A 57 -0.41 8.04 -1.22
C ASP A 57 -0.16 9.40 -1.88
N ALA A 58 0.60 9.44 -2.98
CA ALA A 58 0.81 10.65 -3.76
C ALA A 58 -0.50 11.19 -4.35
N LEU A 59 -1.36 10.32 -4.87
CA LEU A 59 -2.66 10.70 -5.42
C LEU A 59 -3.60 11.23 -4.33
N LYS A 60 -3.64 10.58 -3.16
CA LYS A 60 -4.41 11.05 -2.00
C LYS A 60 -3.91 12.40 -1.50
N ALA A 61 -2.60 12.61 -1.42
CA ALA A 61 -2.00 13.88 -1.01
C ALA A 61 -2.34 15.04 -1.98
N GLN A 62 -2.56 14.73 -3.26
CA GLN A 62 -3.03 15.67 -4.27
C GLN A 62 -4.56 15.89 -4.25
N GLY A 63 -5.30 15.19 -3.38
CA GLY A 63 -6.76 15.16 -3.38
C GLY A 63 -7.37 14.37 -4.55
N ASN A 64 -6.55 13.70 -5.36
CA ASN A 64 -6.99 12.89 -6.49
C ASN A 64 -7.41 11.48 -6.06
N PHE A 65 -8.51 11.40 -5.29
CA PHE A 65 -9.04 10.13 -4.80
C PHE A 65 -9.52 9.22 -5.94
N ALA A 66 -10.07 9.78 -7.02
CA ALA A 66 -10.52 9.00 -8.18
C ALA A 66 -9.33 8.30 -8.87
N GLY A 67 -8.20 8.98 -8.98
CA GLY A 67 -6.96 8.38 -9.45
C GLY A 67 -6.46 7.27 -8.52
N ALA A 68 -6.55 7.47 -7.20
CA ALA A 68 -6.16 6.48 -6.21
C ALA A 68 -7.04 5.21 -6.31
N GLU A 69 -8.36 5.37 -6.42
CA GLU A 69 -9.31 4.30 -6.69
C GLU A 69 -8.94 3.54 -7.98
N GLY A 70 -8.70 4.27 -9.07
CA GLY A 70 -8.31 3.66 -10.34
C GLY A 70 -7.01 2.84 -10.25
N ALA A 71 -6.01 3.35 -9.53
CA ALA A 71 -4.75 2.63 -9.31
C ALA A 71 -4.94 1.34 -8.50
N LEU A 72 -5.80 1.38 -7.48
CA LEU A 72 -6.13 0.21 -6.67
C LEU A 72 -6.96 -0.83 -7.43
N LEU A 73 -7.91 -0.40 -8.27
CA LEU A 73 -8.69 -1.31 -9.11
C LEU A 73 -7.81 -2.02 -10.15
N GLN A 74 -6.87 -1.30 -10.77
CA GLN A 74 -5.88 -1.89 -11.67
C GLN A 74 -5.02 -2.94 -10.95
N PHE A 75 -4.53 -2.61 -9.75
CA PHE A 75 -3.75 -3.56 -8.96
C PHE A 75 -4.58 -4.78 -8.52
N LYS A 76 -5.82 -4.57 -8.10
CA LYS A 76 -6.76 -5.64 -7.72
C LYS A 76 -6.96 -6.61 -8.88
N GLU A 77 -7.24 -6.11 -10.08
CA GLU A 77 -7.42 -6.95 -11.28
C GLU A 77 -6.16 -7.79 -11.57
N GLN A 78 -4.98 -7.18 -11.44
CA GLN A 78 -3.73 -7.91 -11.58
C GLN A 78 -3.58 -9.02 -10.52
N ALA A 79 -3.89 -8.73 -9.26
CA ALA A 79 -3.84 -9.71 -8.18
C ALA A 79 -4.89 -10.83 -8.35
N GLU A 80 -6.05 -10.54 -8.95
CA GLU A 80 -7.06 -11.54 -9.33
C GLU A 80 -6.52 -12.48 -10.42
N ARG A 81 -5.89 -11.93 -11.46
CA ARG A 81 -5.27 -12.71 -12.55
C ARG A 81 -4.17 -13.64 -12.06
N THR A 82 -3.38 -13.20 -11.06
CA THR A 82 -2.31 -14.02 -10.47
C THR A 82 -2.78 -14.87 -9.29
N GLN A 83 -4.08 -14.82 -8.95
CA GLN A 83 -4.66 -15.50 -7.79
C GLN A 83 -3.97 -15.16 -6.46
N ASP A 84 -3.40 -13.95 -6.36
CA ASP A 84 -2.79 -13.43 -5.14
C ASP A 84 -3.87 -12.96 -4.17
N LEU A 85 -4.31 -13.86 -3.28
CA LEU A 85 -5.35 -13.57 -2.29
C LEU A 85 -4.95 -12.43 -1.34
N ASN A 86 -3.66 -12.33 -1.00
CA ASN A 86 -3.15 -11.30 -0.09
C ASN A 86 -3.12 -9.93 -0.77
N GLY A 87 -2.67 -9.88 -2.03
CA GLY A 87 -2.72 -8.67 -2.86
C GLY A 87 -4.16 -8.21 -3.09
N GLN A 88 -5.08 -9.12 -3.41
CA GLN A 88 -6.51 -8.81 -3.54
C GLN A 88 -7.06 -8.21 -2.24
N ALA A 89 -6.80 -8.84 -1.09
CA ALA A 89 -7.26 -8.37 0.20
C ALA A 89 -6.72 -6.98 0.55
N ALA A 90 -5.44 -6.74 0.30
CA ALA A 90 -4.81 -5.43 0.51
C ALA A 90 -5.43 -4.34 -0.38
N ALA A 91 -5.77 -4.68 -1.63
CA ALA A 91 -6.45 -3.76 -2.53
C ALA A 91 -7.85 -3.37 -2.01
N TYR A 92 -8.64 -4.36 -1.57
CA TYR A 92 -9.94 -4.14 -0.93
C TYR A 92 -9.81 -3.26 0.32
N GLN A 93 -8.83 -3.56 1.18
CA GLN A 93 -8.57 -2.80 2.39
C GLN A 93 -8.24 -1.33 2.10
N ALA A 94 -7.40 -1.07 1.10
CA ALA A 94 -7.02 0.28 0.69
C ALA A 94 -8.16 1.03 -0.04
N LEU A 95 -9.02 0.32 -0.78
CA LEU A 95 -10.22 0.90 -1.39
C LEU A 95 -11.18 1.42 -0.32
N ALA A 96 -11.32 0.70 0.79
CA ALA A 96 -12.11 1.17 1.94
C ALA A 96 -11.61 2.53 2.47
N ASP A 97 -10.30 2.72 2.62
CA ASP A 97 -9.71 4.00 3.07
C ASP A 97 -9.95 5.14 2.07
N VAL A 98 -9.83 4.84 0.78
CA VAL A 98 -10.12 5.81 -0.29
C VAL A 98 -11.60 6.19 -0.26
N TYR A 99 -12.51 5.24 -0.07
CA TYR A 99 -13.95 5.51 0.01
C TYR A 99 -14.37 6.31 1.23
N VAL A 100 -13.74 6.08 2.39
CA VAL A 100 -13.90 6.98 3.55
C VAL A 100 -13.50 8.40 3.18
N SER A 101 -12.37 8.58 2.50
CA SER A 101 -11.86 9.90 2.10
C SER A 101 -12.75 10.59 1.05
N MET A 102 -13.46 9.81 0.22
CA MET A 102 -14.45 10.30 -0.74
C MET A 102 -15.82 10.59 -0.13
N GLY A 103 -16.06 10.23 1.14
CA GLY A 103 -17.39 10.30 1.75
C GLY A 103 -18.36 9.20 1.28
N LYS A 104 -17.87 8.15 0.60
CA LYS A 104 -18.65 6.99 0.13
C LYS A 104 -18.71 5.90 1.22
N SER A 105 -19.20 6.25 2.41
CA SER A 105 -19.19 5.36 3.58
C SER A 105 -20.03 4.10 3.38
N GLU A 106 -21.03 4.15 2.50
CA GLU A 106 -21.90 3.04 2.14
C GLU A 106 -21.16 1.89 1.44
N LEU A 107 -20.04 2.17 0.76
CA LEU A 107 -19.26 1.15 0.05
C LEU A 107 -18.23 0.45 0.94
N VAL A 108 -17.87 1.08 2.06
CA VAL A 108 -16.79 0.62 2.95
C VAL A 108 -17.02 -0.78 3.52
N PRO A 109 -18.23 -1.15 4.02
CA PRO A 109 -18.46 -2.46 4.60
C PRO A 109 -18.15 -3.61 3.62
N ASP A 110 -18.55 -3.46 2.37
CA ASP A 110 -18.37 -4.49 1.33
C ASP A 110 -16.89 -4.70 1.00
N GLN A 111 -16.11 -3.61 0.97
CA GLN A 111 -14.67 -3.70 0.76
C GLN A 111 -13.98 -4.42 1.93
N LEU A 112 -14.29 -4.03 3.18
CA LEU A 112 -13.69 -4.65 4.36
C LEU A 112 -14.11 -6.12 4.53
N ASN A 113 -15.36 -6.48 4.23
CA ASN A 113 -15.83 -7.86 4.25
C ASN A 113 -15.08 -8.72 3.22
N SER A 114 -14.82 -8.17 2.04
CA SER A 114 -14.06 -8.86 1.00
C SER A 114 -12.60 -9.07 1.42
N ALA A 115 -11.95 -8.03 1.97
CA ALA A 115 -10.59 -8.13 2.51
C ALA A 115 -10.50 -9.17 3.64
N GLU A 116 -11.46 -9.15 4.55
CA GLU A 116 -11.56 -10.08 5.69
C GLU A 116 -11.63 -11.53 5.22
N ALA A 117 -12.56 -11.84 4.31
CA ALA A 117 -12.74 -13.20 3.78
C ALA A 117 -11.48 -13.71 3.07
N LEU A 118 -10.78 -12.85 2.33
CA LEU A 118 -9.54 -13.22 1.63
C LEU A 118 -8.37 -13.42 2.59
N PHE A 119 -8.23 -12.59 3.63
CA PHE A 119 -7.21 -12.81 4.67
C PHE A 119 -7.48 -14.08 5.50
N GLN A 120 -8.74 -14.40 5.78
CA GLN A 120 -9.10 -15.67 6.40
C GLN A 120 -8.75 -16.86 5.50
N ARG A 121 -9.13 -16.81 4.21
CA ARG A 121 -8.84 -17.88 3.24
C ARG A 121 -7.35 -18.10 3.01
N SER A 122 -6.54 -17.05 3.06
CA SER A 122 -5.08 -17.13 2.92
C SER A 122 -4.36 -17.48 4.22
N GLY A 123 -5.04 -17.48 5.37
CA GLY A 123 -4.43 -17.67 6.69
C GLY A 123 -3.60 -16.48 7.19
N ASN A 124 -3.72 -15.31 6.56
CA ASN A 124 -2.99 -14.11 6.95
C ASN A 124 -3.67 -13.40 8.14
N SER A 125 -3.32 -13.86 9.34
CA SER A 125 -3.88 -13.33 10.59
C SER A 125 -3.51 -11.87 10.88
N ALA A 126 -2.40 -11.37 10.34
CA ALA A 126 -1.99 -9.97 10.50
C ALA A 126 -2.91 -9.05 9.70
N GLY A 127 -3.08 -9.32 8.40
CA GLY A 127 -4.00 -8.57 7.55
C GLY A 127 -5.44 -8.64 8.07
N PHE A 128 -5.88 -9.79 8.56
CA PHE A 128 -7.18 -9.91 9.22
C PHE A 128 -7.31 -8.95 10.42
N ARG A 129 -6.31 -8.90 11.32
CA ARG A 129 -6.34 -7.97 12.47
C ARG A 129 -6.34 -6.51 12.02
N ASP A 130 -5.59 -6.18 10.97
CA ASP A 130 -5.52 -4.83 10.42
C ASP A 130 -6.90 -4.38 9.91
N VAL A 131 -7.62 -5.25 9.18
CA VAL A 131 -9.00 -4.99 8.75
C VAL A 131 -9.93 -4.74 9.95
N GLN A 132 -9.81 -5.51 11.02
CA GLN A 132 -10.64 -5.33 12.22
C GLN A 132 -10.32 -4.02 12.96
N ILE A 133 -9.05 -3.61 13.00
CA ILE A 133 -8.64 -2.32 13.58
C ILE A 133 -9.22 -1.18 12.75
N GLN A 134 -9.05 -1.24 11.42
CA GLN A 134 -9.57 -0.22 10.49
C GLN A 134 -11.08 -0.09 10.59
N ARG A 135 -11.83 -1.22 10.61
CA ARG A 135 -13.29 -1.22 10.78
C ARG A 135 -13.71 -0.46 12.03
N ARG A 136 -13.05 -0.72 13.16
CA ARG A 136 -13.32 -0.01 14.42
C ARG A 136 -13.02 1.47 14.32
N GLN A 137 -11.91 1.85 13.70
CA GLN A 137 -11.54 3.27 13.51
C GLN A 137 -12.58 4.01 12.67
N ILE A 138 -13.01 3.41 11.56
CA ILE A 138 -14.03 4.00 10.69
C ILE A 138 -15.37 4.13 11.43
N GLN A 139 -15.78 3.09 12.16
CA GLN A 139 -17.01 3.14 12.94
C GLN A 139 -17.00 4.25 14.00
N LEU A 140 -15.87 4.46 14.68
CA LEU A 140 -15.71 5.54 15.64
C LEU A 140 -15.81 6.92 14.99
N GLN A 141 -15.24 7.10 13.80
CA GLN A 141 -15.38 8.35 13.04
C GLN A 141 -16.84 8.63 12.69
N GLN A 142 -17.59 7.61 12.26
CA GLN A 142 -19.01 7.75 11.89
C GLN A 142 -19.89 8.11 13.08
N ILE A 143 -19.61 7.60 14.28
CA ILE A 143 -20.35 7.94 15.51
C ILE A 143 -20.15 9.41 15.90
N GLN A 144 -18.95 9.96 15.68
CA GLN A 144 -18.64 11.36 16.02
C GLN A 144 -19.25 12.37 15.05
N LEU A 145 -19.64 11.93 13.85
CA LEU A 145 -20.16 12.79 12.77
C LEU A 145 -21.69 12.80 12.70
N GLN A 146 -22.40 11.97 13.46
CA GLN A 146 -23.86 12.00 13.53
C GLN A 146 -24.32 13.07 14.53
N PRO A 147 -25.08 14.10 14.10
CA PRO A 147 -25.66 15.06 15.03
C PRO A 147 -26.69 14.34 15.92
N ARG A 148 -26.59 14.58 17.23
CA ARG A 148 -27.55 14.11 18.25
C ARG A 148 -28.90 14.80 18.12
#